data_AF-A0A135V240-F1
#
_entry.id   AF-A0A135V240-F1
#
_cell.length_a   1.000
_cell.length_b   1.000
_cell.length_c   1.000
_cell.angle_alpha   90.00
_cell.angle_beta   90.00
_cell.angle_gamma   90.00
#
_symmetry.space_group_name_H-M   'P 1'
#
loop_
_entity.id
_entity.type
_entity.pdbx_description
1 polymer ?
#
loop_
_entity_poly.entity_id
_entity_poly.type
_entity_poly.pdbx_seq_one_letter_code
_entity_poly.pdbx_strand_id
1 'polypeptide(L)'
;MKSVRVISMLPLALGYLFQPENQVDFRNPNISALLNYTESQYDISTGFSYWASSFITGDDDRKYMTLSHLLTTGPSVCRSSILDLPTHDYWVDLSYCNNTDGSGFNNGLPLNADYGTYGFGSTSDNIVSTMYTYAHTEKSFSVDLEWNLTSRVMLNGCAVIIPFGNVLTNATEWGIPNARTAGTITVNNKTISVDTDNSFTWYDRQLSHGAPKNRTWFELHFPGSDIKASI
;
A
#
# COMPACT_ATOMS: atom_id res chain seq x y z
N MET A 1 -6.27 -60.57 -4.57
CA MET A 1 -5.68 -59.27 -4.20
C MET A 1 -6.18 -58.22 -5.20
N LYS A 2 -7.14 -57.38 -4.83
CA LYS A 2 -7.66 -56.32 -5.71
C LYS A 2 -6.88 -55.04 -5.44
N SER A 3 -6.22 -54.51 -6.46
CA SER A 3 -5.43 -53.28 -6.39
C SER A 3 -6.37 -52.08 -6.19
N VAL A 4 -6.18 -51.36 -5.08
CA VAL A 4 -6.85 -50.08 -4.82
C VAL A 4 -6.05 -48.99 -5.53
N ARG A 5 -6.64 -48.36 -6.55
CA ARG A 5 -6.10 -47.12 -7.12
C ARG A 5 -6.55 -45.96 -6.24
N VAL A 6 -5.59 -45.36 -5.54
CA VAL A 6 -5.78 -44.05 -4.90
C VAL A 6 -5.73 -43.00 -6.01
N ILE A 7 -6.85 -42.33 -6.25
CA ILE A 7 -6.89 -41.14 -7.10
C ILE A 7 -6.55 -39.96 -6.20
N SER A 8 -5.37 -39.39 -6.41
CA SER A 8 -4.97 -38.11 -5.82
C SER A 8 -5.82 -36.99 -6.43
N MET A 9 -6.77 -36.46 -5.65
CA MET A 9 -7.41 -35.19 -5.99
C MET A 9 -6.48 -34.05 -5.60
N LEU A 10 -5.84 -33.43 -6.58
CA LEU A 10 -5.22 -32.11 -6.42
C LEU A 10 -6.33 -31.06 -6.50
N PRO A 11 -6.51 -30.19 -5.49
CA PRO A 11 -7.40 -29.06 -5.61
C PRO A 11 -6.68 -27.97 -6.41
N LEU A 12 -6.82 -28.00 -7.74
CA LEU A 12 -6.47 -26.85 -8.59
C LEU A 12 -7.65 -25.88 -8.60
N ALA A 13 -7.86 -25.20 -7.47
CA ALA A 13 -8.62 -23.95 -7.48
C ALA A 13 -7.67 -22.84 -7.99
N LEU A 14 -7.36 -22.88 -9.29
CA LEU A 14 -6.83 -21.71 -9.97
C LEU A 14 -7.99 -20.71 -10.03
N GLY A 15 -7.85 -19.59 -9.30
CA GLY A 15 -8.83 -18.51 -9.32
C GLY A 15 -9.20 -18.15 -10.76
N TYR A 16 -10.49 -18.07 -11.05
CA TYR A 16 -10.97 -17.68 -12.37
C TYR A 16 -10.59 -16.23 -12.63
N LEU A 17 -9.61 -16.02 -13.52
CA LEU A 17 -9.26 -14.69 -14.03
C LEU A 17 -10.15 -14.42 -15.23
N PHE A 18 -11.19 -13.59 -15.08
CA PHE A 18 -11.99 -13.16 -16.22
C PHE A 18 -11.13 -12.26 -17.13
N GLN A 19 -11.05 -12.62 -18.40
CA GLN A 19 -10.39 -11.85 -19.44
C GLN A 19 -11.47 -11.57 -20.49
N PRO A 20 -11.81 -10.32 -20.80
CA PRO A 20 -12.72 -10.02 -21.91
C PRO A 20 -12.16 -10.66 -23.18
N GLU A 21 -13.03 -11.29 -23.96
CA GLU A 21 -12.69 -12.31 -24.98
C GLU A 21 -11.64 -11.89 -26.04
N ASN A 22 -11.23 -10.62 -26.11
CA ASN A 22 -10.30 -10.10 -27.12
C ASN A 22 -9.20 -9.15 -26.58
N GLN A 23 -8.95 -9.11 -25.27
CA GLN A 23 -7.90 -8.24 -24.70
C GLN A 23 -6.66 -9.05 -24.32
N VAL A 24 -5.49 -8.63 -24.78
CA VAL A 24 -4.19 -9.25 -24.43
C VAL A 24 -3.60 -8.74 -23.11
N ASP A 25 -4.14 -7.62 -22.60
CA ASP A 25 -3.72 -6.96 -21.36
C ASP A 25 -4.97 -6.54 -20.56
N PHE A 26 -4.92 -6.66 -19.24
CA PHE A 26 -5.97 -6.20 -18.32
C PHE A 26 -5.98 -4.67 -18.17
N ARG A 27 -4.95 -3.98 -18.66
CA ARG A 27 -4.76 -2.51 -18.64
C ARG A 27 -5.39 -1.86 -19.87
N ASN A 28 -6.72 -1.87 -19.95
CA ASN A 28 -7.45 -1.14 -21.00
C ASN A 28 -8.28 0.00 -20.38
N PRO A 29 -7.99 1.29 -20.68
CA PRO A 29 -8.69 2.45 -20.12
C PRO A 29 -10.19 2.53 -20.45
N ASN A 30 -10.68 1.71 -21.37
CA ASN A 30 -12.06 1.76 -21.86
C ASN A 30 -12.97 0.71 -21.24
N ILE A 31 -12.45 -0.15 -20.35
CA ILE A 31 -13.21 -1.20 -19.65
C ILE A 31 -12.73 -1.30 -18.21
N SER A 32 -13.59 -1.82 -17.31
CA SER A 32 -13.17 -2.05 -15.93
C SER A 32 -12.00 -3.02 -15.87
N ALA A 33 -10.91 -2.62 -15.22
CA ALA A 33 -9.75 -3.48 -15.06
C ALA A 33 -10.07 -4.58 -14.03
N LEU A 34 -9.69 -5.81 -14.34
CA LEU A 34 -9.59 -6.87 -13.35
C LEU A 34 -8.15 -6.95 -12.89
N LEU A 35 -7.94 -6.59 -11.64
CA LEU A 35 -6.61 -6.58 -11.05
C LEU A 35 -6.37 -7.83 -10.23
N ASN A 36 -5.26 -8.48 -10.52
CA ASN A 36 -4.61 -9.35 -9.56
C ASN A 36 -3.80 -8.47 -8.60
N TYR A 37 -4.29 -8.27 -7.38
CA TYR A 37 -3.63 -7.39 -6.41
C TYR A 37 -2.21 -7.83 -6.10
N THR A 38 -1.98 -9.13 -5.90
CA THR A 38 -0.65 -9.71 -5.67
C THR A 38 0.32 -9.42 -6.81
N GLU A 39 -0.11 -9.60 -8.06
CA GLU A 39 0.71 -9.32 -9.24
C GLU A 39 0.97 -7.82 -9.40
N SER A 40 -0.05 -6.98 -9.18
CA SER A 40 0.05 -5.52 -9.27
C SER A 40 1.06 -4.94 -8.27
N GLN A 41 1.34 -5.64 -7.17
CA GLN A 41 2.37 -5.26 -6.21
C GLN A 41 3.79 -5.33 -6.79
N TYR A 42 4.01 -6.00 -7.92
CA TYR A 42 5.32 -6.07 -8.59
C TYR A 42 5.36 -5.38 -9.95
N ASP A 43 4.25 -4.80 -10.43
CA ASP A 43 4.26 -4.08 -11.70
C ASP A 43 4.99 -2.73 -11.54
N ILE A 44 6.28 -2.77 -11.84
CA ILE A 44 7.23 -1.66 -11.70
C ILE A 44 7.53 -0.94 -13.02
N SER A 45 7.21 -1.58 -14.15
CA SER A 45 7.52 -1.06 -15.49
C SER A 45 6.73 0.20 -15.86
N THR A 46 5.63 0.45 -15.14
CA THR A 46 4.62 1.46 -15.47
C THR A 46 4.65 2.70 -14.57
N GLY A 47 5.61 2.76 -13.62
CA GLY A 47 5.64 3.77 -12.56
C GLY A 47 4.77 3.36 -11.38
N PHE A 48 5.35 3.38 -10.17
CA PHE A 48 4.71 2.78 -9.01
C PHE A 48 4.76 3.68 -7.78
N SER A 49 3.68 3.61 -7.00
CA SER A 49 3.51 4.31 -5.74
C SER A 49 2.90 3.35 -4.72
N TYR A 50 3.61 3.19 -3.60
CA TYR A 50 3.11 2.56 -2.38
C TYR A 50 2.86 3.68 -1.40
N TRP A 51 1.63 3.84 -0.97
CA TRP A 51 1.28 4.90 -0.04
C TRP A 51 0.49 4.30 1.11
N ALA A 52 0.86 4.67 2.32
CA ALA A 52 0.12 4.31 3.52
C ALA A 52 -0.08 5.53 4.39
N SER A 53 -1.27 5.58 4.99
CA SER A 53 -1.68 6.58 5.93
C SER A 53 -2.26 5.88 7.15
N SER A 54 -1.78 6.22 8.34
CA SER A 54 -2.22 5.54 9.56
C SER A 54 -2.64 6.53 10.63
N PHE A 55 -3.84 6.32 11.14
CA PHE A 55 -4.29 6.93 12.38
C PHE A 55 -3.86 6.02 13.54
N ILE A 56 -3.07 6.58 14.45
CA ILE A 56 -2.47 5.85 15.55
C ILE A 56 -2.98 6.43 16.87
N THR A 57 -3.51 5.56 17.72
CA THR A 57 -3.59 5.80 19.16
C THR A 57 -2.36 5.16 19.79
N GLY A 58 -1.55 5.95 20.48
CA GLY A 58 -0.35 5.47 21.17
C GLY A 58 -0.66 4.89 22.55
N ASP A 59 0.27 4.10 23.08
CA ASP A 59 0.28 3.63 24.48
C ASP A 59 0.43 4.76 25.52
N ASP A 60 0.62 5.99 25.06
CA ASP A 60 0.62 7.21 25.87
C ASP A 60 -0.68 8.02 25.76
N ASP A 61 -1.75 7.39 25.27
CA ASP A 61 -3.09 7.96 25.05
C ASP A 61 -3.13 9.16 24.08
N ARG A 62 -2.04 9.42 23.34
CA ARG A 62 -1.99 10.45 22.31
C ARG A 62 -2.36 9.89 20.95
N LYS A 63 -2.77 10.79 20.06
CA LYS A 63 -3.19 10.44 18.70
C LYS A 63 -2.22 11.03 17.68
N TYR A 64 -1.86 10.22 16.71
CA TYR A 64 -0.90 10.57 15.67
C TYR A 64 -1.48 10.23 14.29
N MET A 65 -0.99 10.94 13.29
CA MET A 65 -1.19 10.59 11.89
C MET A 65 0.19 10.34 11.28
N THR A 66 0.38 9.17 10.67
CA THR A 66 1.61 8.86 9.95
C THR A 66 1.33 8.75 8.47
N LEU A 67 2.26 9.22 7.64
CA LEU A 67 2.26 8.99 6.21
C LEU A 67 3.55 8.29 5.83
N SER A 68 3.47 7.29 4.96
CA SER A 68 4.62 6.65 4.32
C SER A 68 4.35 6.56 2.83
N HIS A 69 5.31 6.95 2.02
CA HIS A 69 5.16 7.00 0.57
C HIS A 69 6.48 6.62 -0.09
N LEU A 70 6.43 5.57 -0.88
CA LEU A 70 7.46 5.20 -1.82
C LEU A 70 6.95 5.45 -3.24
N LEU A 71 7.39 6.56 -3.84
CA LEU A 71 7.16 6.89 -5.24
C LEU A 71 8.42 6.58 -6.03
N THR A 72 8.31 5.88 -7.14
CA THR A 72 9.51 5.31 -7.78
C THR A 72 9.63 5.62 -9.27
N THR A 73 8.67 6.39 -9.78
CA THR A 73 8.82 7.08 -11.05
C THR A 73 10.01 8.02 -10.95
N GLY A 74 10.98 7.84 -11.84
CA GLY A 74 12.30 8.45 -11.73
C GLY A 74 12.29 10.00 -11.68
N PRO A 75 13.11 10.61 -10.80
CA PRO A 75 13.84 9.98 -9.69
C PRO A 75 12.89 9.52 -8.58
N SER A 76 13.16 8.36 -7.96
CA SER A 76 12.34 7.86 -6.85
C SER A 76 12.41 8.81 -5.65
N VAL A 77 11.29 8.94 -4.96
CA VAL A 77 11.10 9.77 -3.76
C VAL A 77 10.56 8.88 -2.66
N CYS A 78 11.26 8.87 -1.53
CA CYS A 78 10.81 8.28 -0.29
C CYS A 78 10.40 9.41 0.64
N ARG A 79 9.18 9.31 1.16
CA ARG A 79 8.63 10.29 2.10
C ARG A 79 8.02 9.57 3.28
N SER A 80 8.28 10.10 4.47
CA SER A 80 7.59 9.69 5.68
C SER A 80 7.33 10.90 6.56
N SER A 81 6.26 10.84 7.35
CA SER A 81 5.96 11.88 8.33
C SER A 81 5.12 11.38 9.47
N ILE A 82 5.22 12.08 10.60
CA ILE A 82 4.37 11.92 11.78
C ILE A 82 3.81 13.31 12.13
N LEU A 83 2.50 13.38 12.36
CA LEU A 83 1.82 14.53 12.92
C LEU A 83 1.25 14.13 14.28
N ASP A 84 1.64 14.85 15.33
CA ASP A 84 0.96 14.79 16.62
C ASP A 84 -0.35 15.56 16.51
N LEU A 85 -1.49 14.86 16.61
CA LEU A 85 -2.79 15.49 16.37
C LEU A 85 -3.18 16.50 17.47
N PRO A 86 -2.90 16.25 18.77
CA PRO A 86 -3.10 17.25 19.82
C PRO A 86 -2.26 18.52 19.68
N THR A 87 -0.94 18.41 19.45
CA THR A 87 -0.05 19.59 19.44
C THR A 87 0.16 20.20 18.07
N HIS A 88 -0.13 19.45 17.01
CA HIS A 88 0.24 19.75 15.63
C HIS A 88 1.76 19.81 15.38
N ASP A 89 2.56 19.22 16.27
CA ASP A 89 3.98 19.01 16.01
C ASP A 89 4.13 18.04 14.83
N TYR A 90 4.98 18.40 13.88
CA TYR A 90 5.09 17.71 12.59
C TYR A 90 6.54 17.36 12.28
N TRP A 91 6.80 16.07 12.11
CA TRP A 91 8.09 15.54 11.68
C TRP A 91 7.93 14.99 10.27
N VAL A 92 8.84 15.37 9.38
CA VAL A 92 8.80 14.96 7.98
C VAL A 92 10.20 14.72 7.46
N ASP A 93 10.33 13.69 6.65
CA ASP A 93 11.48 13.49 5.78
C ASP A 93 10.99 13.21 4.36
N LEU A 94 11.66 13.85 3.41
CA LEU A 94 11.46 13.68 1.98
C LEU A 94 12.85 13.63 1.35
N SER A 95 13.18 12.46 0.84
CA SER A 95 14.49 12.20 0.26
C SER A 95 14.35 11.54 -1.11
N TYR A 96 15.22 11.94 -2.04
CA TYR A 96 15.42 11.14 -3.24
C TYR A 96 16.16 9.89 -2.83
N CYS A 97 15.53 8.75 -3.02
CA CYS A 97 16.04 7.46 -2.56
C CYS A 97 16.32 6.57 -3.77
N ASN A 98 17.28 5.68 -3.60
CA ASN A 98 17.53 4.61 -4.55
C ASN A 98 17.35 3.30 -3.81
N ASN A 99 16.86 2.32 -4.53
CA ASN A 99 16.83 0.95 -4.11
C ASN A 99 18.26 0.50 -3.76
N THR A 100 18.44 -0.02 -2.55
CA THR A 100 19.74 -0.25 -1.91
C THR A 100 20.64 -1.19 -2.70
N ASP A 101 20.07 -2.25 -3.30
CA ASP A 101 20.83 -3.29 -4.01
C ASP A 101 20.35 -3.52 -5.47
N GLY A 102 19.56 -2.58 -6.01
CA GLY A 102 18.86 -2.79 -7.29
C GLY A 102 17.80 -3.90 -7.24
N SER A 103 17.43 -4.35 -6.04
CA SER A 103 16.67 -5.57 -5.73
C SER A 103 15.30 -5.34 -5.07
N GLY A 104 14.91 -4.11 -4.79
CA GLY A 104 13.60 -3.72 -4.23
C GLY A 104 12.35 -4.33 -4.89
N PHE A 105 12.48 -5.01 -6.03
CA PHE A 105 11.45 -5.89 -6.59
C PHE A 105 12.02 -7.16 -7.23
N ASN A 106 13.12 -7.72 -6.70
CA ASN A 106 13.78 -8.90 -7.27
C ASN A 106 12.94 -10.18 -7.02
N ASN A 107 11.75 -10.23 -7.63
CA ASN A 107 10.93 -11.36 -8.05
C ASN A 107 10.80 -12.57 -7.11
N GLY A 108 10.81 -12.36 -5.80
CA GLY A 108 10.47 -13.36 -4.79
C GLY A 108 9.28 -12.92 -3.95
N LEU A 109 8.40 -13.87 -3.62
CA LEU A 109 7.45 -13.70 -2.53
C LEU A 109 8.20 -13.87 -1.19
N PRO A 110 7.85 -13.08 -0.16
CA PRO A 110 6.88 -11.99 -0.17
C PRO A 110 7.49 -10.67 -0.68
N LEU A 111 6.64 -9.66 -0.93
CA LEU A 111 7.06 -8.31 -1.36
C LEU A 111 8.05 -7.71 -0.36
N ASN A 112 9.16 -7.18 -0.86
CA ASN A 112 10.14 -6.45 -0.06
C ASN A 112 10.76 -5.29 -0.87
N ALA A 113 10.10 -4.14 -0.83
CA ALA A 113 10.55 -2.90 -1.45
C ALA A 113 11.44 -2.11 -0.48
N ASP A 114 12.71 -2.50 -0.40
CA ASP A 114 13.73 -1.86 0.44
C ASP A 114 14.49 -0.74 -0.32
N TYR A 115 14.47 0.46 0.27
CA TYR A 115 15.13 1.68 -0.21
C TYR A 115 16.09 2.24 0.87
N GLY A 116 16.67 1.35 1.67
CA GLY A 116 17.62 1.64 2.74
C GLY A 116 16.91 1.99 4.04
N THR A 117 16.75 3.27 4.33
CA THR A 117 16.04 3.73 5.54
C THR A 117 14.53 3.75 5.37
N TYR A 118 14.01 3.37 4.21
CA TYR A 118 12.59 3.34 3.90
C TYR A 118 12.23 2.01 3.26
N GLY A 119 11.01 1.54 3.48
CA GLY A 119 10.53 0.42 2.70
C GLY A 119 9.07 0.09 2.92
N PHE A 120 8.56 -0.73 2.01
CA PHE A 120 7.24 -1.36 2.07
C PHE A 120 7.41 -2.85 1.83
N GLY A 121 6.56 -3.68 2.43
CA GLY A 121 6.60 -5.09 2.14
C GLY A 121 5.40 -5.85 2.66
N SER A 122 5.50 -7.17 2.57
CA SER A 122 4.51 -8.10 3.08
C SER A 122 5.16 -9.27 3.80
N THR A 123 4.43 -9.82 4.76
CA THR A 123 4.77 -11.08 5.44
C THR A 123 3.78 -12.21 5.07
N SER A 124 2.78 -11.91 4.25
CA SER A 124 1.76 -12.89 3.83
C SER A 124 2.08 -13.51 2.47
N ASP A 125 1.71 -14.78 2.29
CA ASP A 125 1.94 -15.51 1.02
C ASP A 125 1.23 -14.87 -0.19
N ASN A 126 0.08 -14.22 0.05
CA ASN A 126 -0.67 -13.50 -0.99
C ASN A 126 -0.26 -12.02 -1.11
N ILE A 127 0.71 -11.57 -0.32
CA ILE A 127 1.32 -10.24 -0.32
C ILE A 127 0.42 -9.07 0.11
N VAL A 128 -0.88 -9.28 0.22
CA VAL A 128 -1.86 -8.22 0.46
C VAL A 128 -2.50 -8.34 1.85
N SER A 129 -2.52 -9.54 2.44
CA SER A 129 -3.24 -9.78 3.70
C SER A 129 -2.50 -9.22 4.92
N THR A 130 -1.17 -9.24 4.90
CA THR A 130 -0.34 -8.67 5.97
C THR A 130 0.81 -7.90 5.35
N MET A 131 0.89 -6.61 5.63
CA MET A 131 1.85 -5.71 5.01
C MET A 131 2.56 -4.86 6.07
N TYR A 132 3.67 -4.24 5.69
CA TYR A 132 4.42 -3.36 6.55
C TYR A 132 5.02 -2.18 5.79
N THR A 133 5.35 -1.13 6.53
CA THR A 133 6.18 0.00 6.09
C THR A 133 7.14 0.38 7.21
N TYR A 134 8.33 0.84 6.83
CA TYR A 134 9.26 1.44 7.77
C TYR A 134 9.88 2.73 7.22
N ALA A 135 10.27 3.60 8.14
CA ALA A 135 11.08 4.77 7.90
C ALA A 135 12.01 4.98 9.12
N HIS A 136 13.28 4.64 8.95
CA HIS A 136 14.35 4.78 9.94
C HIS A 136 15.25 5.95 9.57
N THR A 137 14.70 7.15 9.68
CA THR A 137 15.39 8.37 9.29
C THR A 137 16.44 8.76 10.34
N GLU A 138 17.49 9.47 9.94
CA GLU A 138 18.40 10.13 10.90
C GLU A 138 17.76 11.36 11.57
N LYS A 139 16.51 11.68 11.23
CA LYS A 139 15.74 12.74 11.89
C LYS A 139 15.26 12.24 13.26
N SER A 140 14.72 13.14 14.06
CA SER A 140 14.19 12.85 15.40
C SER A 140 12.91 12.00 15.40
N PHE A 141 12.65 11.22 14.34
CA PHE A 141 11.50 10.33 14.24
C PHE A 141 11.78 9.05 13.45
N SER A 142 11.02 8.00 13.76
CA SER A 142 10.97 6.77 12.97
C SER A 142 9.56 6.17 12.96
N VAL A 143 9.28 5.36 11.93
CA VAL A 143 8.02 4.63 11.75
C VAL A 143 8.36 3.17 11.50
N ASP A 144 7.72 2.25 12.21
CA ASP A 144 7.78 0.82 11.96
C ASP A 144 6.36 0.27 12.19
N LEU A 145 5.60 0.12 11.11
CA LEU A 145 4.18 -0.25 11.17
C LEU A 145 3.92 -1.49 10.34
N GLU A 146 3.10 -2.37 10.88
CA GLU A 146 2.51 -3.49 10.18
C GLU A 146 0.99 -3.42 10.24
N TRP A 147 0.33 -4.00 9.25
CA TRP A 147 -1.13 -4.07 9.25
C TRP A 147 -1.65 -5.36 8.63
N ASN A 148 -2.77 -5.82 9.20
CA ASN A 148 -3.56 -6.93 8.69
C ASN A 148 -4.84 -6.41 8.04
N LEU A 149 -5.13 -6.90 6.84
CA LEU A 149 -6.32 -6.52 6.09
C LEU A 149 -7.61 -6.86 6.86
N THR A 150 -8.43 -5.85 7.16
CA THR A 150 -9.74 -6.01 7.83
C THR A 150 -10.92 -5.50 7.02
N SER A 151 -10.66 -4.81 5.91
CA SER A 151 -11.67 -4.36 4.95
C SER A 151 -11.49 -5.00 3.58
N ARG A 152 -12.48 -4.81 2.71
CA ARG A 152 -12.34 -5.18 1.30
C ARG A 152 -11.47 -4.16 0.60
N VAL A 153 -10.71 -4.62 -0.39
CA VAL A 153 -10.02 -3.74 -1.33
C VAL A 153 -11.06 -2.88 -2.06
N MET A 154 -10.76 -1.59 -2.17
CA MET A 154 -11.52 -0.60 -2.91
C MET A 154 -10.79 -0.28 -4.21
N LEU A 155 -11.54 -0.19 -5.31
CA LEU A 155 -11.00 0.22 -6.60
C LEU A 155 -11.17 1.72 -6.75
N ASN A 156 -10.07 2.46 -6.84
CA ASN A 156 -10.11 3.91 -7.00
C ASN A 156 -10.61 4.25 -8.42
N GLY A 157 -11.25 5.40 -8.61
CA GLY A 157 -11.83 5.79 -9.90
C GLY A 157 -13.02 4.93 -10.38
N CYS A 158 -13.71 4.23 -9.48
CA CYS A 158 -14.85 3.31 -9.73
C CYS A 158 -14.52 2.03 -10.53
N ALA A 159 -13.54 2.08 -11.42
CA ALA A 159 -13.19 1.00 -12.33
C ALA A 159 -11.68 0.75 -12.37
N VAL A 160 -10.97 1.12 -11.28
CA VAL A 160 -9.50 1.09 -11.12
C VAL A 160 -8.79 2.21 -11.88
N ILE A 161 -9.36 2.67 -12.99
CA ILE A 161 -8.71 3.58 -13.91
C ILE A 161 -9.06 5.01 -13.54
N ILE A 162 -8.03 5.80 -13.24
CA ILE A 162 -8.15 7.22 -12.90
C ILE A 162 -7.67 8.04 -14.10
N PRO A 163 -8.59 8.67 -14.87
CA PRO A 163 -8.20 9.61 -15.90
C PRO A 163 -7.72 10.91 -15.23
N PHE A 164 -6.41 11.18 -15.26
CA PHE A 164 -5.92 12.48 -14.83
C PHE A 164 -6.08 13.54 -15.93
N GLY A 165 -7.10 14.38 -15.79
CA GLY A 165 -7.38 15.49 -16.69
C GLY A 165 -8.01 15.06 -18.03
N ASN A 166 -7.77 15.83 -19.09
CA ASN A 166 -8.34 15.59 -20.42
C ASN A 166 -7.53 14.58 -21.26
N VAL A 167 -6.45 14.05 -20.71
CA VAL A 167 -5.65 12.99 -21.34
C VAL A 167 -5.99 11.69 -20.62
N LEU A 168 -6.32 10.65 -21.38
CA LEU A 168 -6.38 9.28 -20.88
C LEU A 168 -4.95 8.85 -20.52
N THR A 169 -4.49 9.28 -19.35
CA THR A 169 -3.31 8.74 -18.70
C THR A 169 -3.76 7.48 -17.97
N ASN A 170 -3.13 6.35 -18.30
CA ASN A 170 -3.45 5.08 -17.65
C ASN A 170 -2.82 5.10 -16.25
N ALA A 171 -3.58 5.61 -15.28
CA ALA A 171 -3.36 5.37 -13.87
C ALA A 171 -4.37 4.37 -13.37
N THR A 172 -3.87 3.33 -12.73
CA THR A 172 -4.60 2.19 -12.21
C THR A 172 -4.33 2.16 -10.71
N GLU A 173 -5.37 2.21 -9.89
CA GLU A 173 -5.18 2.33 -8.46
C GLU A 173 -6.24 1.57 -7.67
N TRP A 174 -5.77 0.95 -6.59
CA TRP A 174 -6.61 0.27 -5.62
C TRP A 174 -6.08 0.53 -4.22
N GLY A 175 -6.97 0.46 -3.24
CA GLY A 175 -6.63 0.73 -1.86
C GLY A 175 -7.28 -0.22 -0.88
N ILE A 176 -6.75 -0.25 0.33
CA ILE A 176 -7.27 -0.92 1.50
C ILE A 176 -7.72 0.19 2.45
N PRO A 177 -9.02 0.48 2.55
CA PRO A 177 -9.49 1.63 3.32
C PRO A 177 -9.35 1.48 4.84
N ASN A 178 -9.21 0.25 5.32
CA ASN A 178 -9.08 -0.03 6.74
C ASN A 178 -8.33 -1.35 6.95
N ALA A 179 -7.22 -1.29 7.66
CA ALA A 179 -6.43 -2.43 8.11
C ALA A 179 -6.13 -2.26 9.59
N ARG A 180 -6.10 -3.38 10.33
CA ARG A 180 -5.74 -3.40 11.76
C ARG A 180 -4.24 -3.20 11.88
N THR A 181 -3.83 -2.13 12.57
CA THR A 181 -2.44 -1.63 12.56
C THR A 181 -1.75 -1.88 13.88
N ALA A 182 -0.52 -2.37 13.81
CA ALA A 182 0.36 -2.56 14.95
C ALA A 182 1.76 -2.02 14.64
N GLY A 183 2.66 -2.06 15.63
CA GLY A 183 4.03 -1.61 15.50
C GLY A 183 4.35 -0.45 16.44
N THR A 184 5.26 0.42 16.01
CA THR A 184 5.76 1.53 16.81
C THR A 184 6.01 2.77 15.97
N ILE A 185 5.92 3.92 16.63
CA ILE A 185 6.51 5.16 16.13
C ILE A 185 7.53 5.66 17.16
N THR A 186 8.58 6.33 16.70
CA THR A 186 9.49 7.04 17.59
C THR A 186 9.43 8.52 17.27
N VAL A 187 9.28 9.37 18.28
CA VAL A 187 9.40 10.83 18.17
C VAL A 187 10.20 11.33 19.35
N ASN A 188 11.16 12.23 19.10
CA ASN A 188 12.02 12.82 20.15
C ASN A 188 12.67 11.77 21.07
N ASN A 189 13.18 10.68 20.49
CA ASN A 189 13.77 9.52 21.19
C ASN A 189 12.85 8.77 22.14
N LYS A 190 11.53 9.01 22.09
CA LYS A 190 10.52 8.19 22.77
C LYS A 190 9.86 7.28 21.74
N THR A 191 9.99 5.98 21.94
CA THR A 191 9.22 4.97 21.20
C THR A 191 7.84 4.84 21.84
N ILE A 192 6.81 4.87 21.01
CA ILE A 192 5.40 4.79 21.36
C ILE A 192 4.85 3.55 20.66
N SER A 193 4.26 2.64 21.43
CA SER A 193 3.62 1.45 20.87
C SER A 193 2.24 1.80 20.34
N VAL A 194 1.86 1.22 19.19
CA VAL A 194 0.53 1.38 18.62
C VAL A 194 -0.48 0.57 19.42
N ASP A 195 -1.53 1.22 19.95
CA ASP A 195 -2.74 0.55 20.40
C ASP A 195 -3.51 0.04 19.18
N THR A 196 -3.37 -1.26 18.94
CA THR A 196 -3.90 -1.93 17.75
C THR A 196 -5.43 -1.89 17.65
N ASP A 197 -6.14 -1.79 18.77
CA ASP A 197 -7.60 -1.83 18.76
C ASP A 197 -8.22 -0.45 18.48
N ASN A 198 -7.42 0.62 18.62
CA ASN A 198 -7.83 2.01 18.39
C ASN A 198 -7.02 2.70 17.27
N SER A 199 -6.38 1.92 16.41
CA SER A 199 -5.55 2.39 15.30
C SER A 199 -5.89 1.67 14.00
N PHE A 200 -5.67 2.35 12.88
CA PHE A 200 -5.89 1.76 11.56
C PHE A 200 -4.99 2.38 10.49
N THR A 201 -4.79 1.62 9.41
CA THR A 201 -4.03 2.03 8.24
C THR A 201 -4.90 1.95 7.01
N TRP A 202 -4.87 3.01 6.21
CA TRP A 202 -5.21 2.98 4.80
C TRP A 202 -3.96 2.73 3.97
N TYR A 203 -4.07 1.91 2.94
CA TYR A 203 -2.99 1.67 2.00
C TYR A 203 -3.47 1.84 0.56
N ASP A 204 -2.79 2.63 -0.26
CA ASP A 204 -3.03 2.74 -1.70
C ASP A 204 -1.85 2.18 -2.49
N ARG A 205 -2.18 1.41 -3.53
CA ARG A 205 -1.25 0.95 -4.56
C ARG A 205 -1.65 1.58 -5.89
N GLN A 206 -0.77 2.45 -6.40
CA GLN A 206 -0.98 3.16 -7.66
C GLN A 206 0.04 2.75 -8.72
N LEU A 207 -0.44 2.26 -9.85
CA LEU A 207 0.29 1.98 -11.09
C LEU A 207 0.01 3.12 -12.06
N SER A 208 0.95 4.02 -12.33
CA SER A 208 0.62 5.25 -13.06
C SER A 208 1.71 5.76 -13.98
N HIS A 209 1.29 6.07 -15.21
CA HIS A 209 2.05 6.88 -16.16
C HIS A 209 1.61 8.34 -16.09
N GLY A 210 2.23 9.13 -15.20
CA GLY A 210 2.13 10.59 -15.28
C GLY A 210 0.97 11.22 -14.53
N ALA A 211 0.81 10.88 -13.25
CA ALA A 211 -0.09 11.60 -12.39
C ALA A 211 0.35 13.09 -12.23
N PRO A 212 -0.57 14.06 -12.10
CA PRO A 212 -0.25 15.50 -12.15
C PRO A 212 0.77 15.91 -11.10
N LYS A 213 1.68 16.82 -11.47
CA LYS A 213 2.72 17.35 -10.56
C LYS A 213 2.13 18.13 -9.37
N ASN A 214 1.02 18.85 -9.59
CA ASN A 214 0.34 19.65 -8.57
C ASN A 214 -1.01 19.00 -8.24
N ARG A 215 -0.98 17.98 -7.38
CA ARG A 215 -2.19 17.35 -6.87
C ARG A 215 -2.11 17.19 -5.36
N THR A 216 -3.28 17.17 -4.74
CA THR A 216 -3.45 16.75 -3.35
C THR A 216 -4.38 15.53 -3.38
N TRP A 217 -4.04 14.53 -2.59
CA TRP A 217 -4.80 13.29 -2.46
C TRP A 217 -5.41 13.28 -1.07
N PHE A 218 -6.70 12.94 -0.98
CA PHE A 218 -7.40 12.85 0.29
C PHE A 218 -8.03 11.48 0.45
N GLU A 219 -7.77 10.83 1.58
CA GLU A 219 -8.61 9.75 2.08
C GLU A 219 -9.59 10.29 3.12
N LEU A 220 -10.78 9.70 3.18
CA LEU A 220 -11.84 10.14 4.07
C LEU A 220 -12.46 8.95 4.80
N HIS A 221 -12.41 9.02 6.13
CA HIS A 221 -13.15 8.15 7.04
C HIS A 221 -14.32 8.93 7.63
N PHE A 222 -15.56 8.50 7.33
CA PHE A 222 -16.75 9.13 7.91
C PHE A 222 -17.04 8.51 9.28
N PRO A 223 -17.01 9.28 10.39
CA PRO A 223 -17.28 8.74 11.72
C PRO A 223 -18.67 8.11 11.83
N GLY A 224 -18.74 6.95 12.50
CA GLY A 224 -20.00 6.22 12.68
C GLY A 224 -20.56 5.58 11.41
N SER A 225 -19.74 5.47 10.35
CA SER A 225 -20.14 4.91 9.07
C SER A 225 -19.08 3.98 8.50
N ASP A 226 -19.53 2.94 7.79
CA ASP A 226 -18.67 2.06 7.00
C ASP A 226 -18.21 2.73 5.70
N ILE A 227 -18.73 3.92 5.38
CA ILE A 227 -18.33 4.68 4.20
C ILE A 227 -16.87 5.14 4.35
N LYS A 228 -16.10 4.88 3.30
CA LYS A 228 -14.72 5.30 3.10
C LYS A 228 -14.60 5.83 1.68
N ALA A 229 -13.82 6.88 1.48
CA ALA A 229 -13.65 7.51 0.16
C ALA A 229 -12.20 7.94 -0.06
N SER A 230 -11.80 7.95 -1.33
CA SER A 230 -10.53 8.48 -1.81
C SER A 230 -10.80 9.46 -2.95
N ILE A 231 -10.22 10.66 -2.89
CA ILE A 231 -10.54 11.83 -3.75
C ILE A 231 -9.26 12.57 -4.16
#